data_AF-A0A9J6GAJ9-F1
#
_entry.id   AF-A0A9J6GAJ9-F1
#
_cell.length_a   1.000
_cell.length_b   1.000
_cell.length_c   1.000
_cell.angle_alpha   90.00
_cell.angle_beta   90.00
_cell.angle_gamma   90.00
#
_symmetry.space_group_name_H-M   'P 1'
#
loop_
_entity.id
_entity.type
_entity.pdbx_description
1 polymer ?
#
loop_
_entity_poly.entity_id
_entity_poly.type
_entity_poly.pdbx_seq_one_letter_code
_entity_poly.pdbx_strand_id
1 'polypeptide(L)'
;MLHVGSSPRVGQLALLLIVENTATVVRSRERACQLPFVEYLQERLVALCYERAWYAKSGGCFAIKCMVERLPLRWVLAHQYVFLRALLFVMMDLTGEVSNGAVDQAKAHLEKMLVACGSPLGADAGEELREAQRKSLHEVSLELVRQVTSPNSCVRQQAMRSLEQLARVSGQSVAALMEPHREVLADMVPPKKHLLRHQPLNAQIGLMEGNTFCTSLQPTPVRPGRQRA
;
A
#
# COMPACT_ATOMS: atom_id res chain seq x y z
N MET A 1 -27.33 -4.19 -23.78
CA MET A 1 -25.87 -4.06 -23.57
C MET A 1 -25.55 -2.60 -23.31
N LEU A 2 -25.49 -2.20 -22.04
CA LEU A 2 -25.23 -0.81 -21.64
C LEU A 2 -23.72 -0.54 -21.70
N HIS A 3 -23.35 0.62 -22.26
CA HIS A 3 -22.00 1.19 -22.28
C HIS A 3 -21.46 1.37 -20.84
N VAL A 4 -20.77 0.36 -20.29
CA VAL A 4 -20.08 0.46 -18.98
C VAL A 4 -18.71 1.19 -19.11
N GLY A 5 -18.22 1.43 -20.33
CA GLY A 5 -16.91 2.03 -20.58
C GLY A 5 -16.78 3.54 -20.33
N SER A 6 -17.88 4.28 -20.16
CA SER A 6 -17.86 5.76 -20.03
C SER A 6 -17.99 6.24 -18.57
N SER A 7 -18.66 5.49 -17.71
CA SER A 7 -18.97 5.92 -16.32
C SER A 7 -17.74 6.23 -15.44
N PRO A 8 -16.69 5.38 -15.37
CA PRO A 8 -15.52 5.69 -14.54
C PRO A 8 -14.73 6.90 -15.07
N ARG A 9 -14.74 7.12 -16.39
CA ARG A 9 -14.07 8.29 -17.01
C ARG A 9 -14.76 9.60 -16.65
N VAL A 10 -16.08 9.61 -16.55
CA VAL A 10 -16.84 10.79 -16.10
C VAL A 10 -16.54 11.09 -14.64
N GLY A 11 -16.51 10.07 -13.77
CA GLY A 11 -16.12 10.24 -12.37
C GLY A 11 -14.70 10.78 -12.21
N GLN A 12 -13.74 10.28 -12.99
CA GLN A 12 -12.39 10.80 -13.04
C GLN A 12 -12.35 12.26 -13.47
N LEU A 13 -13.09 12.61 -14.53
CA LEU A 13 -13.15 13.97 -15.05
C LEU A 13 -13.76 14.93 -14.02
N ALA A 14 -14.82 14.52 -13.34
CA ALA A 14 -15.42 15.31 -12.27
C ALA A 14 -14.43 15.55 -11.13
N LEU A 15 -13.72 14.52 -10.65
CA LEU A 15 -12.67 14.66 -9.63
C LEU A 15 -11.57 15.63 -10.07
N LEU A 16 -11.10 15.51 -11.32
CA LEU A 16 -10.10 16.40 -11.89
C LEU A 16 -10.57 17.84 -11.94
N LEU A 17 -11.76 18.10 -12.49
CA LEU A 17 -12.33 19.44 -12.59
C LEU A 17 -12.51 20.07 -11.21
N ILE A 18 -12.97 19.29 -10.22
CA ILE A 18 -13.11 19.78 -8.85
C ILE A 18 -11.74 20.20 -8.28
N VAL A 19 -10.72 19.36 -8.41
CA VAL A 19 -9.36 19.67 -7.91
C VAL A 19 -8.73 20.85 -8.66
N GLU A 20 -8.87 20.91 -9.98
CA GLU A 20 -8.31 21.96 -10.83
C GLU A 20 -9.00 23.31 -10.61
N ASN A 21 -10.33 23.33 -10.49
CA ASN A 21 -11.07 24.55 -10.17
C ASN A 21 -10.69 25.05 -8.77
N THR A 22 -10.58 24.14 -7.81
CA THR A 22 -10.15 24.48 -6.45
C THR A 22 -8.73 25.05 -6.44
N ALA A 23 -7.80 24.43 -7.19
CA ALA A 23 -6.43 24.92 -7.36
C ALA A 23 -6.38 26.29 -8.04
N THR A 24 -7.26 26.54 -9.03
CA THR A 24 -7.40 27.83 -9.72
C THR A 24 -7.87 28.92 -8.77
N VAL A 25 -8.90 28.65 -7.95
CA VAL A 25 -9.45 29.60 -6.98
C VAL A 25 -8.44 29.93 -5.88
N VAL A 26 -7.77 28.92 -5.32
CA VAL A 26 -6.76 29.08 -4.26
C VAL A 26 -5.42 29.60 -4.81
N ARG A 27 -5.24 29.57 -6.14
CA ARG A 27 -3.99 29.88 -6.87
C ARG A 27 -2.79 29.02 -6.45
N SER A 28 -3.03 27.84 -5.90
CA SER A 28 -2.00 26.90 -5.48
C SER A 28 -2.58 25.49 -5.36
N ARG A 29 -1.99 24.54 -6.09
CA ARG A 29 -2.41 23.12 -6.05
C ARG A 29 -2.15 22.50 -4.67
N GLU A 30 -1.04 22.86 -4.03
CA GLU A 30 -0.69 22.35 -2.71
C GLU A 30 -1.69 22.80 -1.64
N ARG A 31 -2.02 24.10 -1.61
CA ARG A 31 -3.02 24.64 -0.67
C ARG A 31 -4.43 24.14 -0.96
N ALA A 32 -4.78 23.96 -2.24
CA ALA A 32 -6.08 23.38 -2.61
C ALA A 32 -6.28 21.97 -2.04
N CYS A 33 -5.23 21.15 -2.00
CA CYS A 33 -5.30 19.80 -1.44
C CYS A 33 -5.37 19.77 0.09
N GLN A 34 -5.08 20.89 0.78
CA GLN A 34 -5.21 21.01 2.23
C GLN A 34 -6.62 21.45 2.66
N LEU A 35 -7.52 21.71 1.71
CA LEU A 35 -8.88 22.12 2.04
C LEU A 35 -9.67 20.94 2.61
N PRO A 36 -10.52 21.16 3.64
CA PRO A 36 -11.32 20.11 4.26
C PRO A 36 -12.20 19.31 3.28
N PHE A 37 -12.62 19.96 2.18
CA PHE A 37 -13.40 19.30 1.15
C PHE A 37 -12.63 18.19 0.42
N VAL A 38 -11.32 18.36 0.18
CA VAL A 38 -10.49 17.35 -0.49
C VAL A 38 -10.27 16.14 0.42
N GLU A 39 -10.04 16.39 1.71
CA GLU A 39 -9.97 15.36 2.75
C GLU A 39 -11.28 14.56 2.82
N TYR A 40 -12.43 15.25 2.92
CA TYR A 40 -13.73 14.59 2.90
C TYR A 40 -13.95 13.74 1.65
N LEU A 41 -13.56 14.26 0.47
CA LEU A 41 -13.69 13.53 -0.78
C LEU A 41 -12.81 12.27 -0.81
N GLN A 42 -11.57 12.37 -0.34
CA GLN A 42 -10.66 11.24 -0.20
C GLN A 42 -11.27 10.17 0.71
N GLU A 43 -11.78 10.54 1.88
CA GLU A 43 -12.37 9.61 2.84
C GLU A 43 -13.56 8.85 2.23
N ARG A 44 -14.47 9.57 1.57
CA ARG A 44 -15.65 8.98 0.93
C ARG A 44 -15.29 8.05 -0.23
N LEU A 45 -14.29 8.42 -1.03
CA LEU A 45 -13.83 7.59 -2.16
C LEU A 45 -13.10 6.33 -1.69
N VAL A 46 -12.28 6.43 -0.64
CA VAL A 46 -11.60 5.27 -0.04
C VAL A 46 -12.59 4.36 0.67
N ALA A 47 -13.64 4.89 1.30
CA ALA A 47 -14.68 4.08 1.94
C ALA A 47 -15.33 3.08 0.96
N LEU A 48 -15.38 3.39 -0.34
CA LEU A 48 -15.88 2.47 -1.37
C LEU A 48 -15.08 1.16 -1.46
N CYS A 49 -13.79 1.15 -1.08
CA CYS A 49 -12.99 -0.08 -0.99
C CYS A 49 -13.50 -1.06 0.07
N TYR A 50 -14.24 -0.58 1.05
CA TYR A 50 -14.77 -1.37 2.16
C TYR A 50 -16.25 -1.74 2.00
N GLU A 51 -16.91 -1.24 0.95
CA GLU A 51 -18.30 -1.58 0.64
C GLU A 51 -18.44 -3.03 0.22
N ARG A 52 -19.59 -3.67 0.53
CA ARG A 52 -19.81 -5.09 0.20
C ARG A 52 -19.72 -5.38 -1.30
N ALA A 53 -20.24 -4.48 -2.14
CA ALA A 53 -20.32 -4.70 -3.58
C ALA A 53 -18.96 -4.59 -4.29
N TRP A 54 -18.61 -5.59 -5.12
CA TRP A 54 -17.34 -5.62 -5.87
C TRP A 54 -17.13 -4.41 -6.79
N TYR A 55 -18.19 -3.89 -7.40
CA TYR A 55 -18.11 -2.73 -8.29
C TYR A 55 -17.82 -1.43 -7.54
N ALA A 56 -18.30 -1.31 -6.29
CA ALA A 56 -17.95 -0.20 -5.41
C ALA A 56 -16.46 -0.27 -5.04
N LYS A 57 -15.96 -1.47 -4.69
CA LYS A 57 -14.53 -1.69 -4.44
C LYS A 57 -13.65 -1.32 -5.63
N SER A 58 -14.04 -1.75 -6.84
CA SER A 58 -13.35 -1.37 -8.08
C SER A 58 -13.36 0.14 -8.30
N GLY A 59 -14.48 0.82 -8.01
CA GLY A 59 -14.58 2.28 -8.00
C GLY A 59 -13.62 2.95 -7.01
N GLY A 60 -13.50 2.41 -5.79
CA GLY A 60 -12.54 2.87 -4.78
C GLY A 60 -11.08 2.68 -5.21
N CYS A 61 -10.73 1.52 -5.78
CA CYS A 61 -9.39 1.28 -6.35
C CYS A 61 -9.06 2.30 -7.45
N PHE A 62 -10.01 2.55 -8.35
CA PHE A 62 -9.84 3.51 -9.43
C PHE A 62 -9.72 4.96 -8.90
N ALA A 63 -10.45 5.31 -7.84
CA ALA A 63 -10.33 6.61 -7.19
C ALA A 63 -8.95 6.80 -6.55
N ILE A 64 -8.43 5.80 -5.84
CA ILE A 64 -7.07 5.80 -5.28
C ILE A 64 -6.04 6.03 -6.39
N LYS A 65 -6.14 5.30 -7.50
CA LYS A 65 -5.28 5.50 -8.67
C LYS A 65 -5.33 6.96 -9.15
N CYS A 66 -6.53 7.51 -9.32
CA CYS A 66 -6.70 8.89 -9.79
C CYS A 66 -6.07 9.90 -8.82
N MET A 67 -6.25 9.71 -7.51
CA MET A 67 -5.65 10.59 -6.51
C MET A 67 -4.12 10.50 -6.51
N VAL A 68 -3.56 9.30 -6.58
CA VAL A 68 -2.10 9.09 -6.67
C VAL A 68 -1.50 9.72 -7.94
N GLU A 69 -2.18 9.61 -9.09
CA GLU A 69 -1.67 10.13 -10.37
C GLU A 69 -1.85 11.65 -10.52
N ARG A 70 -2.77 12.28 -9.76
CA ARG A 70 -3.21 13.65 -10.01
C ARG A 70 -3.01 14.60 -8.83
N LEU A 71 -2.84 14.12 -7.60
CA LEU A 71 -2.62 15.00 -6.46
C LEU A 71 -1.12 15.20 -6.19
N PRO A 72 -0.72 16.32 -5.55
CA PRO A 72 0.66 16.58 -5.21
C PRO A 72 1.27 15.45 -4.37
N LEU A 73 2.53 15.09 -4.65
CA LEU A 73 3.22 13.98 -3.98
C LEU A 73 3.18 14.09 -2.46
N ARG A 74 3.38 15.29 -1.90
CA ARG A 74 3.30 15.54 -0.44
C ARG A 74 1.97 15.06 0.16
N TRP A 75 0.86 15.33 -0.53
CA TRP A 75 -0.46 14.91 -0.09
C TRP A 75 -0.64 13.40 -0.25
N VAL A 76 -0.14 12.82 -1.35
CA VAL A 76 -0.19 11.35 -1.56
C VAL A 76 0.59 10.62 -0.48
N LEU A 77 1.77 11.12 -0.09
CA LEU A 77 2.58 10.56 1.00
C LEU A 77 1.82 10.59 2.34
N ALA A 78 1.09 11.67 2.64
CA ALA A 78 0.27 11.74 3.86
C ALA A 78 -0.85 10.69 3.91
N HIS A 79 -1.32 10.22 2.76
CA HIS A 79 -2.44 9.26 2.64
C HIS A 79 -2.02 7.84 2.23
N GLN A 80 -0.73 7.63 1.95
CA GLN A 80 -0.22 6.39 1.35
C GLN A 80 -0.55 5.16 2.20
N TYR A 81 -0.46 5.27 3.52
CA TYR A 81 -0.80 4.19 4.46
C TYR A 81 -2.28 3.78 4.36
N VAL A 82 -3.19 4.75 4.29
CA VAL A 82 -4.63 4.51 4.17
C VAL A 82 -4.96 3.85 2.84
N PHE A 83 -4.35 4.31 1.75
CA PHE A 83 -4.50 3.72 0.43
C PHE A 83 -3.97 2.29 0.36
N LEU A 84 -2.79 2.02 0.94
CA LEU A 84 -2.24 0.66 1.05
C LEU A 84 -3.23 -0.28 1.72
N ARG A 85 -3.73 0.08 2.91
CA ARG A 85 -4.68 -0.74 3.65
C ARG A 85 -5.97 -1.01 2.89
N ALA A 86 -6.51 0.01 2.23
CA ALA A 86 -7.72 -0.13 1.42
C ALA A 86 -7.50 -1.10 0.25
N LEU A 87 -6.37 -0.99 -0.46
CA LEU A 87 -6.04 -1.88 -1.58
C LEU A 87 -5.80 -3.32 -1.11
N LEU A 88 -5.10 -3.52 0.01
CA LEU A 88 -4.91 -4.84 0.61
C LEU A 88 -6.23 -5.45 1.08
N PHE A 89 -7.15 -4.65 1.63
CA PHE A 89 -8.48 -5.10 1.98
C PHE A 89 -9.27 -5.57 0.77
N VAL A 90 -9.25 -4.82 -0.34
CA VAL A 90 -9.92 -5.25 -1.59
C VAL A 90 -9.36 -6.57 -2.10
N MET A 91 -8.03 -6.74 -2.06
CA MET A 91 -7.41 -8.02 -2.42
C MET A 91 -7.89 -9.14 -1.50
N MET A 92 -7.84 -8.93 -0.18
CA MET A 92 -8.25 -9.91 0.81
C MET A 92 -9.69 -10.35 0.62
N ASP A 93 -10.61 -9.40 0.48
CA ASP A 93 -12.05 -9.62 0.46
C ASP A 93 -12.52 -10.27 -0.85
N LEU A 94 -11.90 -9.92 -1.98
CA LEU A 94 -12.25 -10.47 -3.29
C LEU A 94 -11.40 -11.69 -3.69
N THR A 95 -10.47 -12.15 -2.83
CA THR A 95 -9.65 -13.34 -3.13
C THR A 95 -10.56 -14.57 -3.26
N GLY A 96 -10.50 -15.22 -4.42
CA GLY A 96 -11.29 -16.44 -4.67
C GLY A 96 -12.72 -16.17 -5.17
N GLU A 97 -13.12 -14.90 -5.33
CA GLU A 97 -14.34 -14.54 -6.04
C GLU A 97 -14.12 -14.49 -7.56
N VAL A 98 -15.21 -14.56 -8.34
CA VAL A 98 -15.18 -14.53 -9.82
C VAL A 98 -14.60 -13.19 -10.36
N SER A 99 -14.54 -12.13 -9.54
CA SER A 99 -14.10 -10.79 -9.91
C SER A 99 -12.57 -10.60 -9.87
N ASN A 100 -11.83 -11.39 -10.64
CA ASN A 100 -10.36 -11.27 -10.72
C ASN A 100 -9.90 -9.89 -11.20
N GLY A 101 -10.71 -9.21 -12.03
CA GLY A 101 -10.36 -7.89 -12.56
C GLY A 101 -10.17 -6.81 -11.50
N ALA A 102 -10.95 -6.83 -10.41
CA ALA A 102 -10.81 -5.85 -9.33
C ALA A 102 -9.57 -6.12 -8.47
N VAL A 103 -9.24 -7.38 -8.20
CA VAL A 103 -8.02 -7.78 -7.49
C VAL A 103 -6.78 -7.38 -8.29
N ASP A 104 -6.77 -7.63 -9.60
CA ASP A 104 -5.63 -7.28 -10.46
C ASP A 104 -5.46 -5.76 -10.60
N GLN A 105 -6.56 -5.01 -10.66
CA GLN A 105 -6.52 -3.54 -10.57
C GLN A 105 -5.89 -3.08 -9.25
N ALA A 106 -6.31 -3.65 -8.12
CA ALA A 106 -5.76 -3.29 -6.82
C ALA A 106 -4.24 -3.54 -6.74
N LYS A 107 -3.77 -4.68 -7.25
CA LYS A 107 -2.33 -5.01 -7.30
C LYS A 107 -1.56 -4.00 -8.14
N ALA A 108 -2.02 -3.75 -9.38
CA ALA A 108 -1.38 -2.82 -10.28
C ALA A 108 -1.37 -1.38 -9.75
N HIS A 109 -2.42 -0.95 -9.04
CA HIS A 109 -2.50 0.38 -8.45
C HIS A 109 -1.60 0.52 -7.22
N LEU A 110 -1.52 -0.52 -6.38
CA LEU A 110 -0.57 -0.58 -5.29
C LEU A 110 0.86 -0.44 -5.82
N GLU A 111 1.24 -1.24 -6.82
CA GLU A 111 2.59 -1.18 -7.40
C GLU A 111 2.89 0.22 -7.93
N LYS A 112 2.00 0.84 -8.70
CA LYS A 112 2.20 2.21 -9.20
C LYS A 112 2.36 3.24 -8.08
N MET A 113 1.56 3.13 -7.02
CA MET A 113 1.65 4.01 -5.85
C MET A 113 3.01 3.87 -5.17
N LEU A 114 3.50 2.65 -4.98
CA LEU A 114 4.81 2.40 -4.38
C LEU A 114 5.96 2.93 -5.24
N VAL A 115 5.87 2.83 -6.58
CA VAL A 115 6.86 3.49 -7.47
C VAL A 115 6.82 5.00 -7.27
N ALA A 116 5.64 5.61 -7.35
CA ALA A 116 5.50 7.07 -7.27
C ALA A 116 5.99 7.63 -5.92
N CYS A 117 5.68 6.95 -4.82
CA CYS A 117 6.05 7.39 -3.48
C CYS A 117 7.46 6.98 -3.06
N GLY A 118 7.98 5.87 -3.57
CA GLY A 118 9.30 5.32 -3.21
C GLY A 118 10.46 5.86 -4.04
N SER A 119 10.18 6.51 -5.17
CA SER A 119 11.22 7.02 -6.08
C SER A 119 12.06 8.10 -5.40
N PRO A 120 13.39 8.12 -5.62
CA PRO A 120 14.26 9.12 -5.02
C PRO A 120 13.84 10.52 -5.46
N LEU A 121 13.70 11.42 -4.50
CA LEU A 121 13.39 12.82 -4.75
C LEU A 121 14.61 13.53 -5.34
N GLY A 122 14.38 14.52 -6.21
CA GLY A 122 15.45 15.35 -6.78
C GLY A 122 16.23 16.15 -5.72
N ALA A 123 17.40 16.65 -6.12
CA ALA A 123 18.25 17.49 -5.25
C ALA A 123 17.51 18.75 -4.74
N ASP A 124 16.61 19.29 -5.55
CA ASP A 124 15.83 20.49 -5.25
C ASP A 124 14.63 20.25 -4.32
N ALA A 125 14.35 18.99 -3.92
CA ALA A 125 13.26 18.70 -3.01
C ALA A 125 13.54 19.32 -1.62
N GLY A 126 12.54 19.98 -1.04
CA GLY A 126 12.66 20.51 0.32
C GLY A 126 12.80 19.40 1.37
N GLU A 127 13.49 19.70 2.48
CA GLU A 127 13.64 18.75 3.60
C GLU A 127 12.31 18.25 4.15
N GLU A 128 11.28 19.10 4.19
CA GLU A 128 9.93 18.70 4.61
C GLU A 128 9.34 17.58 3.75
N LEU A 129 9.56 17.62 2.43
CA LEU A 129 9.07 16.59 1.52
C LEU A 129 9.84 15.29 1.70
N ARG A 130 11.15 15.37 1.93
CA ARG A 130 11.98 14.19 2.24
C ARG A 130 11.55 13.54 3.54
N GLU A 131 11.26 14.32 4.57
CA GLU A 131 10.76 13.80 5.84
C GLU A 131 9.39 13.16 5.70
N ALA A 132 8.46 13.79 4.96
CA ALA A 132 7.16 13.20 4.65
C ALA A 132 7.30 11.87 3.91
N GLN A 133 8.26 11.76 2.97
CA GLN A 133 8.55 10.53 2.27
C GLN A 133 9.09 9.45 3.21
N ARG A 134 10.09 9.77 4.04
CA ARG A 134 10.66 8.84 5.02
C ARG A 134 9.59 8.30 5.97
N LYS A 135 8.77 9.18 6.55
CA LYS A 135 7.68 8.80 7.46
C LYS A 135 6.67 7.88 6.77
N SER A 136 6.20 8.28 5.58
CA SER A 136 5.22 7.50 4.82
C SER A 136 5.75 6.11 4.46
N LEU A 137 6.99 6.02 3.96
CA LEU A 137 7.61 4.74 3.61
C LEU A 137 7.87 3.87 4.85
N HIS A 138 8.17 4.47 6.01
CA HIS A 138 8.30 3.74 7.27
C HIS A 138 6.97 3.09 7.68
N GLU A 139 5.86 3.82 7.64
CA GLU A 139 4.52 3.29 7.98
C GLU A 139 4.07 2.21 6.98
N VAL A 140 4.31 2.42 5.69
CA VAL A 140 3.98 1.46 4.62
C VAL A 140 4.82 0.19 4.73
N SER A 141 6.14 0.32 4.95
CA SER A 141 7.02 -0.85 5.12
C SER A 141 6.66 -1.66 6.36
N LEU A 142 6.32 -1.00 7.47
CA LEU A 142 5.82 -1.67 8.68
C LEU A 142 4.59 -2.53 8.39
N GLU A 143 3.60 -1.96 7.69
CA GLU A 143 2.38 -2.69 7.35
C GLU A 143 2.67 -3.87 6.42
N LEU A 144 3.48 -3.66 5.38
CA LEU A 144 3.87 -4.74 4.47
C LEU A 144 4.60 -5.87 5.20
N VAL A 145 5.51 -5.56 6.13
CA VAL A 145 6.20 -6.53 6.98
C VAL A 145 5.21 -7.35 7.81
N ARG A 146 4.16 -6.72 8.35
CA ARG A 146 3.10 -7.44 9.07
C ARG A 146 2.35 -8.44 8.19
N GLN A 147 2.17 -8.11 6.92
CA GLN A 147 1.42 -8.95 5.98
C GLN A 147 2.25 -10.09 5.37
N VAL A 148 3.57 -10.15 5.57
CA VAL A 148 4.46 -11.24 5.09
C VAL A 148 4.05 -12.61 5.64
N THR A 149 3.41 -12.67 6.80
CA THR A 149 2.91 -13.93 7.39
C THR A 149 1.38 -14.04 7.35
N SER A 150 0.70 -13.18 6.57
CA SER A 150 -0.76 -13.16 6.46
C SER A 150 -1.32 -14.53 6.07
N PRO A 151 -2.44 -14.99 6.66
CA PRO A 151 -3.08 -16.24 6.27
C PRO A 151 -3.69 -16.18 4.86
N ASN A 152 -3.98 -14.98 4.33
CA ASN A 152 -4.47 -14.80 2.98
C ASN A 152 -3.30 -14.83 1.97
N SER A 153 -3.32 -15.77 1.04
CA SER A 153 -2.23 -15.98 0.07
C SER A 153 -2.04 -14.80 -0.88
N CYS A 154 -3.12 -14.17 -1.36
CA CYS A 154 -3.03 -13.03 -2.27
C CYS A 154 -2.38 -11.83 -1.59
N VAL A 155 -2.83 -11.49 -0.37
CA VAL A 155 -2.27 -10.41 0.45
C VAL A 155 -0.80 -10.68 0.77
N ARG A 156 -0.48 -11.90 1.22
CA ARG A 156 0.89 -12.30 1.57
C ARG A 156 1.86 -12.18 0.40
N GLN A 157 1.50 -12.75 -0.75
CA GLN A 157 2.32 -12.67 -1.96
C GLN A 157 2.48 -11.22 -2.43
N GLN A 158 1.40 -10.43 -2.40
CA GLN A 158 1.49 -9.02 -2.78
C GLN A 158 2.37 -8.24 -1.80
N ALA A 159 2.34 -8.53 -0.51
CA ALA A 159 3.19 -7.87 0.48
C ALA A 159 4.68 -8.13 0.21
N MET A 160 5.06 -9.38 -0.04
CA MET A 160 6.44 -9.77 -0.40
C MET A 160 6.89 -9.05 -1.68
N ARG A 161 6.09 -9.10 -2.76
CA ARG A 161 6.39 -8.38 -4.02
C ARG A 161 6.51 -6.86 -3.82
N SER A 162 5.66 -6.29 -2.98
CA SER A 162 5.65 -4.85 -2.69
C SER A 162 6.90 -4.41 -1.93
N LEU A 163 7.41 -5.23 -1.01
CA LEU A 163 8.69 -5.00 -0.32
C LEU A 163 9.87 -5.07 -1.29
N GLU A 164 9.91 -6.07 -2.17
CA GLU A 164 10.92 -6.19 -3.23
C GLU A 164 10.90 -4.97 -4.17
N GLN A 165 9.71 -4.52 -4.55
CA GLN A 165 9.56 -3.36 -5.40
C GLN A 165 10.00 -2.07 -4.72
N LEU A 166 9.61 -1.85 -3.47
CA LEU A 166 10.06 -0.68 -2.70
C LEU A 166 11.58 -0.67 -2.53
N ALA A 167 12.18 -1.82 -2.22
CA ALA A 167 13.62 -1.98 -2.15
C ALA A 167 14.30 -1.58 -3.47
N ARG A 168 13.78 -2.09 -4.60
CA ARG A 168 14.28 -1.73 -5.95
C ARG A 168 14.17 -0.24 -6.25
N VAL A 169 13.03 0.37 -5.94
CA VAL A 169 12.76 1.79 -6.26
C VAL A 169 13.58 2.72 -5.36
N SER A 170 13.75 2.37 -4.08
CA SER A 170 14.53 3.16 -3.12
C SER A 170 16.03 2.87 -3.16
N GLY A 171 16.49 1.92 -3.99
CA GLY A 171 17.91 1.61 -4.16
C GLY A 171 18.57 0.94 -2.95
N GLN A 172 17.80 0.25 -2.12
CA GLN A 172 18.29 -0.47 -0.93
C GLN A 172 17.88 -1.94 -0.97
N SER A 173 18.50 -2.79 -0.14
CA SER A 173 18.08 -4.19 -0.04
C SER A 173 16.76 -4.33 0.72
N VAL A 174 16.00 -5.40 0.45
CA VAL A 174 14.77 -5.71 1.19
C VAL A 174 15.07 -5.87 2.69
N ALA A 175 16.22 -6.46 3.04
CA ALA A 175 16.64 -6.60 4.42
C ALA A 175 16.86 -5.24 5.11
N ALA A 176 17.50 -4.28 4.43
CA ALA A 176 17.68 -2.92 4.96
C ALA A 176 16.33 -2.20 5.16
N LEU A 177 15.38 -2.41 4.24
CA LEU A 177 14.02 -1.87 4.36
C LEU A 177 13.26 -2.46 5.57
N MET A 178 13.50 -3.73 5.89
CA MET A 178 12.82 -4.45 6.99
C MET A 178 13.50 -4.27 8.35
N GLU A 179 14.78 -3.92 8.40
CA GLU A 179 15.56 -3.81 9.65
C GLU A 179 14.92 -2.89 10.72
N PRO A 180 14.33 -1.72 10.39
CA PRO A 180 13.64 -0.88 11.37
C PRO A 180 12.46 -1.59 12.06
N HIS A 181 11.92 -2.64 11.45
CA HIS A 181 10.71 -3.36 11.87
C HIS A 181 11.02 -4.77 12.41
N ARG A 182 12.29 -5.06 12.74
CA ARG A 182 12.74 -6.39 13.18
C ARG A 182 11.99 -6.95 14.39
N GLU A 183 11.49 -6.10 15.28
CA GLU A 183 10.76 -6.53 16.48
C GLU A 183 9.43 -7.19 16.11
N VAL A 184 8.78 -6.68 15.07
CA VAL A 184 7.53 -7.24 14.52
C VAL A 184 7.80 -8.60 13.88
N LEU A 185 8.93 -8.75 13.19
CA LEU A 185 9.36 -10.04 12.64
C LEU A 185 9.69 -11.05 13.75
N ALA A 186 10.30 -10.60 14.85
CA ALA A 186 10.71 -11.46 15.96
C ALA A 186 9.54 -12.15 16.67
N ASP A 187 8.37 -11.51 16.68
CA ASP A 187 7.16 -12.06 17.26
C ASP A 187 6.46 -13.06 16.31
N MET A 188 6.67 -12.91 15.00
CA MET A 188 6.03 -13.73 13.97
C MET A 188 6.91 -14.88 13.46
N VAL A 189 8.24 -14.76 13.51
CA VAL A 189 9.19 -15.70 12.90
C VAL A 189 10.43 -15.92 13.80
N PRO A 190 10.52 -17.05 14.54
CA PRO A 190 9.50 -18.06 14.77
C PRO A 190 8.41 -17.56 15.74
N PRO A 191 7.16 -18.03 15.61
CA PRO A 191 6.06 -17.56 16.46
C PRO A 191 6.29 -17.98 17.91
N LYS A 192 6.55 -17.00 18.78
CA LYS A 192 6.88 -17.24 20.21
C LYS A 192 5.65 -17.57 21.06
N LYS A 193 4.50 -16.99 20.72
CA LYS A 193 3.27 -17.04 21.55
C LYS A 193 2.32 -18.18 21.20
N HIS A 194 2.24 -18.55 19.92
CA HIS A 194 1.32 -19.58 19.45
C HIS A 194 2.07 -20.62 18.63
N LEU A 195 2.11 -21.87 19.09
CA LEU A 195 2.77 -22.93 18.33
C LEU A 195 2.07 -23.12 16.99
N LEU A 196 2.86 -23.34 15.94
CA LEU A 196 2.39 -23.57 14.57
C LEU A 196 1.26 -24.62 14.49
N ARG A 197 1.41 -25.73 15.23
CA ARG A 197 0.44 -26.84 15.21
C ARG A 197 -0.98 -26.49 15.67
N HIS A 198 -1.16 -25.39 16.40
CA HIS A 198 -2.47 -24.95 16.88
C HIS A 198 -3.13 -23.92 15.95
N GLN A 199 -2.43 -23.47 14.91
CA GLN A 199 -2.94 -22.53 13.93
C GLN A 199 -3.70 -23.28 12.83
N PRO A 200 -4.70 -22.64 12.18
CA PRO A 200 -5.33 -23.21 10.99
C PRO A 200 -4.32 -23.32 9.83
N LEU A 201 -4.57 -24.23 8.89
CA LEU A 201 -3.64 -24.59 7.82
C LEU A 201 -3.17 -23.37 7.00
N ASN A 202 -4.06 -22.44 6.68
CA ASN A 202 -3.74 -21.21 5.96
C ASN A 202 -2.73 -20.32 6.71
N ALA A 203 -2.87 -20.22 8.04
CA ALA A 203 -1.93 -19.47 8.89
C ALA A 203 -0.60 -20.21 9.05
N GLN A 204 -0.61 -21.54 9.14
CA GLN A 204 0.62 -22.34 9.13
C GLN A 204 1.43 -22.12 7.85
N ILE A 205 0.77 -22.19 6.68
CA ILE A 205 1.38 -21.91 5.38
C ILE A 205 1.95 -20.48 5.35
N GLY A 206 1.16 -19.49 5.81
CA GLY A 206 1.61 -18.09 5.84
C GLY A 206 2.86 -17.87 6.69
N LEU A 207 2.94 -18.50 7.86
CA LEU A 207 4.11 -18.44 8.74
C LEU A 207 5.33 -19.14 8.13
N MET A 208 5.13 -20.29 7.48
CA MET A 208 6.22 -21.01 6.81
C MET A 208 6.77 -20.22 5.63
N GLU A 209 5.91 -19.76 4.72
CA GLU A 209 6.33 -18.97 3.55
C GLU A 209 6.98 -17.64 3.97
N GLY A 210 6.42 -16.96 4.98
CA GLY A 210 7.01 -15.73 5.51
C GLY A 210 8.41 -15.95 6.09
N ASN A 211 8.64 -17.07 6.78
CA ASN A 211 9.97 -17.44 7.26
C ASN A 211 10.93 -17.74 6.10
N THR A 212 10.50 -18.53 5.12
CA THR A 212 11.28 -18.83 3.91
C THR A 212 11.70 -17.54 3.20
N PHE A 213 10.76 -16.62 2.98
CA PHE A 213 11.04 -15.30 2.41
C PHE A 213 12.11 -14.57 3.20
N CYS A 214 11.94 -14.39 4.51
CA CYS A 214 12.93 -13.70 5.36
C CYS A 214 14.32 -14.36 5.32
N THR A 215 14.40 -15.69 5.26
CA THR A 215 15.68 -16.41 5.19
C THR A 215 16.35 -16.33 3.82
N SER A 216 15.59 -16.13 2.75
CA SER A 216 16.12 -15.95 1.39
C SER A 216 16.71 -14.56 1.13
N LEU A 217 16.42 -13.58 2.00
CA LEU A 217 16.93 -12.22 1.84
C LEU A 217 18.44 -12.15 2.07
N GLN A 218 19.11 -11.31 1.28
CA GLN A 218 20.53 -11.00 1.41
C GLN A 218 20.72 -9.49 1.68
N PRO A 219 21.44 -9.10 2.76
CA PRO A 219 21.85 -9.94 3.89
C PRO A 219 20.63 -10.47 4.66
N THR A 220 20.74 -11.62 5.32
CA THR A 220 19.62 -12.14 6.13
C THR A 220 19.34 -11.19 7.29
N PRO A 221 18.10 -10.72 7.50
CA PRO A 221 17.74 -9.87 8.64
C PRO A 221 18.16 -10.53 9.95
N VAL A 222 18.83 -9.77 10.82
CA VAL A 222 19.41 -10.34 12.05
C VAL A 222 18.28 -10.79 12.98
N ARG A 223 18.18 -12.10 13.22
CA ARG A 223 17.24 -12.65 14.22
C ARG A 223 17.62 -12.12 15.61
N PRO A 224 16.71 -11.47 16.36
CA PRO A 224 16.96 -11.20 17.76
C PRO A 224 17.00 -12.54 18.51
N GLY A 225 18.22 -12.96 18.85
CA GLY A 225 18.51 -14.26 19.48
C GLY A 225 19.80 -14.94 19.01
N ARG A 226 20.40 -14.51 17.89
CA ARG A 226 21.80 -14.86 17.56
C ARG A 226 22.70 -13.67 17.88
N GLN A 227 23.03 -13.50 19.16
CA GLN A 227 24.32 -12.88 19.48
C GLN A 227 25.39 -13.79 18.88
N ARG A 228 26.28 -13.21 18.05
CA ARG A 228 27.47 -13.90 17.58
C ARG A 228 28.26 -14.31 18.82
N ALA A 229 28.33 -15.61 19.07
CA ALA A 229 29.48 -16.19 19.77
C ALA A 229 30.67 -16.16 18.80
#